data_AF-A0A2R7Y799-F1
#
_entry.id   AF-A0A2R7Y799-F1
#
_cell.length_a   1.000
_cell.length_b   1.000
_cell.length_c   1.000
_cell.angle_alpha   90.00
_cell.angle_beta   90.00
_cell.angle_gamma   90.00
#
_symmetry.space_group_name_H-M   'P 1'
#
loop_
_entity.id
_entity.type
_entity.pdbx_description
1 polymer ?
#
loop_
_entity_poly.entity_id
_entity_poly.type
_entity_poly.pdbx_seq_one_letter_code
_entity_poly.pdbx_strand_id
1 'polypeptide(L)'
;MRKRQESGRGKEELLVVSNSSVIIAFVKICRLDILEKLFRKILIPEAVWKEITVENKPGSEKIVRADFIDVGKAGNKRLVALLEEFVNTDEAEAIVLALKRNADLLLVDDRDTRNLAKKLGL
;
A
#
# COMPACT_ATOMS: atom_id res chain seq x y z
N MET A 1 13.01 -8.72 -43.53
CA MET A 1 12.82 -9.38 -42.22
C MET A 1 13.06 -8.36 -41.12
N ARG A 2 12.00 -7.93 -40.42
CA ARG A 2 12.08 -6.97 -39.31
C ARG A 2 12.57 -7.69 -38.07
N LYS A 3 13.78 -7.40 -37.59
CA LYS A 3 14.23 -7.83 -36.26
C LYS A 3 13.43 -7.05 -35.22
N ARG A 4 12.56 -7.76 -34.48
CA ARG A 4 11.92 -7.25 -33.27
C ARG A 4 13.04 -6.92 -32.28
N GLN A 5 13.13 -5.66 -31.86
CA GLN A 5 13.81 -5.32 -30.63
C GLN A 5 12.83 -5.64 -29.50
N GLU A 6 13.03 -6.80 -28.87
CA GLU A 6 12.49 -7.08 -27.56
C GLU A 6 13.27 -6.23 -26.55
N SER A 7 12.71 -5.06 -26.22
CA SER A 7 13.24 -4.23 -25.14
C SER A 7 12.83 -4.86 -23.82
N GLY A 8 13.71 -5.68 -23.26
CA GLY A 8 13.57 -6.24 -21.92
C GLY A 8 13.56 -5.12 -20.88
N ARG A 9 12.40 -4.85 -20.29
CA ARG A 9 12.34 -4.26 -18.95
C ARG A 9 12.96 -5.28 -17.98
N GLY A 10 14.24 -5.10 -17.64
CA GLY A 10 14.82 -5.79 -16.50
C GLY A 10 13.93 -5.55 -15.29
N LYS A 11 13.47 -6.61 -14.61
CA LYS A 11 12.54 -6.63 -13.47
C LYS A 11 12.39 -5.25 -12.82
N GLU A 12 11.46 -4.43 -13.31
CA GLU A 12 11.09 -3.18 -12.64
C GLU A 12 10.53 -3.60 -11.28
N GLU A 13 11.12 -3.12 -10.19
CA GLU A 13 10.56 -3.33 -8.85
C GLU A 13 9.21 -2.62 -8.81
N LEU A 14 8.14 -3.41 -8.73
CA LEU A 14 6.78 -2.90 -8.59
C LEU A 14 6.69 -2.06 -7.32
N LEU A 15 6.28 -0.81 -7.47
CA LEU A 15 5.99 0.05 -6.34
C LEU A 15 4.56 -0.23 -5.87
N VAL A 16 4.45 -0.90 -4.73
CA VAL A 16 3.15 -1.31 -4.15
C VAL A 16 2.84 -0.48 -2.93
N VAL A 17 1.63 0.09 -2.88
CA VAL A 17 1.08 0.76 -1.69
C VAL A 17 -0.01 -0.10 -1.07
N SER A 18 -0.09 -0.17 0.27
CA SER A 18 -1.11 -0.97 0.97
C SER A 18 -1.80 -0.18 2.08
N ASN A 19 -3.07 -0.50 2.35
CA ASN A 19 -3.75 -0.10 3.59
C ASN A 19 -3.49 -1.10 4.73
N SER A 20 -4.00 -0.79 5.92
CA SER A 20 -3.79 -1.55 7.16
C SER A 20 -4.49 -2.91 7.14
N SER A 21 -5.73 -2.97 6.69
CA SER A 21 -6.58 -4.18 6.70
C SER A 21 -5.96 -5.34 5.92
N VAL A 22 -5.32 -5.06 4.77
CA VAL A 22 -4.59 -6.07 4.00
C VAL A 22 -3.45 -6.67 4.83
N ILE A 23 -2.60 -5.84 5.43
CA ILE A 23 -1.48 -6.30 6.26
C ILE A 23 -1.99 -7.08 7.47
N ILE A 24 -3.00 -6.55 8.16
CA ILE A 24 -3.63 -7.19 9.31
C ILE A 24 -4.17 -8.58 8.94
N ALA A 25 -4.80 -8.73 7.77
CA ALA A 25 -5.33 -10.02 7.32
C ALA A 25 -4.21 -11.07 7.20
N PHE A 26 -3.09 -10.73 6.58
CA PHE A 26 -1.93 -11.62 6.45
C PHE A 26 -1.28 -11.94 7.80
N VAL A 27 -1.23 -10.96 8.71
CA VAL A 27 -0.73 -11.16 10.08
C VAL A 27 -1.62 -12.11 10.87
N LYS A 28 -2.95 -11.96 10.79
CA LYS A 28 -3.93 -12.80 11.48
C LYS A 28 -3.84 -14.27 11.08
N ILE A 29 -3.55 -14.55 9.81
CA ILE A 29 -3.36 -15.92 9.32
C ILE A 29 -1.90 -16.41 9.46
N CYS A 30 -1.03 -15.64 10.12
CA CYS A 30 0.40 -15.95 10.27
C CYS A 30 1.16 -16.13 8.93
N ARG A 31 0.72 -15.45 7.86
CA ARG A 31 1.30 -15.58 6.50
C ARG A 31 1.84 -14.26 5.92
N LEU A 32 2.39 -13.39 6.76
CA LEU A 32 3.06 -12.17 6.30
C LEU A 32 4.20 -12.47 5.29
N ASP A 33 4.78 -13.68 5.35
CA ASP A 33 5.77 -14.19 4.40
C ASP A 33 5.26 -14.26 2.95
N ILE A 34 3.95 -14.45 2.73
CA ILE A 34 3.38 -14.45 1.38
C ILE A 34 3.47 -13.05 0.79
N LEU A 35 3.12 -12.05 1.59
CA LEU A 35 3.08 -10.66 1.18
C LEU A 35 4.50 -10.18 0.79
N GLU A 36 5.50 -10.56 1.59
CA GLU A 36 6.92 -10.34 1.29
C GLU A 36 7.36 -11.01 -0.02
N LYS A 37 7.01 -12.30 -0.23
CA LYS A 37 7.37 -13.04 -1.45
C LYS A 37 6.75 -12.48 -2.72
N LEU A 38 5.53 -11.93 -2.63
CA LEU A 38 4.81 -11.37 -3.77
C LEU A 38 5.40 -10.04 -4.22
N PHE A 39 5.70 -9.14 -3.28
CA PHE A 39 5.97 -7.74 -3.60
C PHE A 39 7.38 -7.27 -3.29
N ARG A 40 8.15 -8.01 -2.46
CA ARG A 40 9.51 -7.69 -1.99
C ARG A 40 9.64 -6.42 -1.15
N LYS A 41 8.87 -5.38 -1.49
CA LYS A 41 8.71 -4.14 -0.74
C LYS A 41 7.26 -3.65 -0.85
N ILE A 42 6.76 -3.10 0.24
CA ILE A 42 5.45 -2.44 0.31
C ILE A 42 5.64 -1.10 1.01
N LEU A 43 5.05 -0.07 0.43
CA LEU A 43 4.97 1.24 1.03
C LEU A 43 3.61 1.41 1.71
N ILE A 44 3.58 1.90 2.94
CA ILE A 44 2.35 2.23 3.65
C ILE A 44 2.34 3.67 4.13
N PRO A 45 1.16 4.31 4.25
CA PRO A 45 1.06 5.65 4.80
C PRO A 45 1.34 5.68 6.32
N GLU A 46 1.67 6.86 6.83
CA GLU A 46 1.93 7.08 8.26
C GLU A 46 0.72 6.73 9.13
N ALA A 47 -0.51 7.02 8.67
CA ALA A 47 -1.73 6.63 9.38
C ALA A 47 -1.83 5.10 9.55
N VAL A 48 -1.55 4.34 8.48
CA VAL A 48 -1.58 2.86 8.51
C VAL A 48 -0.53 2.32 9.48
N TRP A 49 0.71 2.84 9.43
CA TRP A 49 1.75 2.41 10.37
C TRP A 49 1.31 2.60 11.82
N LYS A 50 0.81 3.80 12.17
CA LYS A 50 0.32 4.11 13.51
C LYS A 50 -0.81 3.18 13.95
N GLU A 51 -1.68 2.77 13.05
CA GLU A 51 -2.78 1.86 13.36
C GLU A 51 -2.29 0.44 13.68
N ILE A 52 -1.33 -0.08 12.90
CA ILE A 52 -0.95 -1.50 12.95
C ILE A 52 0.22 -1.78 13.90
N THR A 53 0.98 -0.77 14.33
CA THR A 53 2.10 -0.92 15.26
C THR A 53 1.80 -0.49 16.69
N VAL A 54 0.52 -0.28 17.04
CA VAL A 54 0.13 -0.01 18.44
C VAL A 54 0.54 -1.19 19.33
N GLU A 55 1.22 -0.89 20.44
CA GLU A 55 1.64 -1.88 21.42
C GLU A 55 0.45 -2.74 21.89
N ASN A 56 0.71 -4.02 22.16
CA ASN A 56 -0.27 -5.02 22.59
C ASN A 56 -1.31 -5.44 21.52
N LYS A 57 -1.24 -4.95 20.28
CA LYS A 57 -2.01 -5.56 19.17
C LYS A 57 -1.37 -6.89 18.73
N PRO A 58 -2.14 -7.98 18.60
CA PRO A 58 -1.63 -9.25 18.07
C PRO A 58 -0.93 -9.06 16.72
N GLY A 59 0.35 -9.44 16.66
CA GLY A 59 1.15 -9.40 15.45
C GLY A 59 1.83 -8.06 15.13
N SER A 60 1.65 -7.02 15.95
CA SER A 60 2.39 -5.76 15.85
C SER A 60 3.92 -5.97 15.84
N GLU A 61 4.44 -6.85 16.71
CA GLU A 61 5.87 -7.19 16.74
C GLU A 61 6.40 -7.76 15.41
N LYS A 62 5.59 -8.56 14.71
CA LYS A 62 5.97 -9.13 13.40
C LYS A 62 6.03 -8.05 12.33
N ILE A 63 5.11 -7.09 12.37
CA ILE A 63 5.06 -5.96 11.43
C ILE A 63 6.25 -5.03 11.66
N VAL A 64 6.56 -4.72 12.92
CA VAL A 64 7.68 -3.82 13.27
C VAL A 64 9.04 -4.40 12.83
N ARG A 65 9.18 -5.73 12.79
CA ARG A 65 10.40 -6.42 12.34
C ARG A 65 10.39 -6.75 10.84
N ALA A 66 9.37 -6.34 10.09
CA ALA A 66 9.25 -6.65 8.67
C ALA A 66 10.01 -5.62 7.83
N ASP A 67 11.25 -5.96 7.45
CA ASP A 67 12.13 -5.08 6.66
C ASP A 67 11.61 -4.74 5.26
N PHE A 68 10.59 -5.45 4.77
CA PHE A 68 9.96 -5.19 3.48
C PHE A 68 8.84 -4.13 3.54
N ILE A 69 8.47 -3.64 4.73
CA ILE A 69 7.42 -2.63 4.91
C ILE A 69 8.07 -1.26 5.17
N ASP A 70 7.97 -0.37 4.19
CA ASP A 70 8.44 1.00 4.27
C ASP A 70 7.29 1.96 4.60
N VAL A 71 7.58 3.05 5.32
CA VAL A 71 6.59 4.08 5.66
C VAL A 71 6.79 5.33 4.79
N GLY A 72 5.70 5.83 4.20
CA GLY A 72 5.68 6.99 3.32
C GLY A 72 4.70 8.08 3.76
N LYS A 73 5.10 9.34 3.57
CA LYS A 73 4.22 10.50 3.79
C LYS A 73 3.35 10.78 2.56
N ALA A 74 2.03 10.71 2.70
CA ALA A 74 1.08 11.20 1.69
C ALA A 74 1.34 12.68 1.35
N GLY A 75 1.54 13.53 2.37
CA GLY A 75 2.04 14.90 2.24
C GLY A 75 1.01 15.92 1.72
N ASN A 76 0.09 15.53 0.84
CA ASN A 76 -0.99 16.42 0.36
C ASN A 76 -2.19 16.38 1.30
N LYS A 77 -2.09 17.09 2.43
CA LYS A 77 -3.13 17.12 3.48
C LYS A 77 -4.51 17.60 2.97
N ARG A 78 -4.54 18.50 1.99
CA ARG A 78 -5.80 18.99 1.42
C ARG A 78 -6.52 17.91 0.61
N LEU A 79 -5.76 17.15 -0.18
CA LEU A 79 -6.32 16.02 -0.92
C LEU A 79 -6.75 14.92 0.05
N VAL A 80 -5.96 14.60 1.08
CA VAL A 80 -6.38 13.64 2.12
C VAL A 80 -7.72 14.06 2.72
N ALA A 81 -7.83 15.30 3.22
CA ALA A 81 -9.09 15.80 3.80
C ALA A 81 -10.27 15.78 2.83
N LEU A 82 -10.04 16.01 1.53
CA LEU A 82 -11.09 15.89 0.52
C LEU A 82 -11.55 14.44 0.31
N LEU A 83 -10.63 13.48 0.32
CA LEU A 83 -10.95 12.06 0.14
C LEU A 83 -11.58 11.45 1.40
N GLU A 84 -11.28 11.99 2.58
CA GLU A 84 -11.87 11.58 3.87
C GLU A 84 -13.39 11.77 3.95
N GLU A 85 -13.97 12.62 3.10
CA GLU A 85 -15.42 12.75 2.94
C GLU A 85 -16.08 11.47 2.34
N PHE A 86 -15.27 10.55 1.80
CA PHE A 86 -15.74 9.34 1.12
C PHE A 86 -15.21 8.03 1.72
N VAL A 87 -14.03 8.07 2.36
CA VAL A 87 -13.32 6.89 2.89
C VAL A 87 -12.61 7.25 4.20
N ASN A 88 -12.10 6.27 4.94
CA ASN A 88 -11.39 6.56 6.20
C ASN A 88 -10.03 7.22 5.95
N THR A 89 -9.46 7.87 6.97
CA THR A 89 -8.16 8.56 6.90
C THR A 89 -7.03 7.69 6.39
N ASP A 90 -6.91 6.46 6.87
CA ASP A 90 -5.87 5.51 6.47
C ASP A 90 -6.01 5.10 4.99
N GLU A 91 -7.24 4.98 4.50
CA GLU A 91 -7.56 4.69 3.10
C GLU A 91 -7.27 5.90 2.20
N ALA A 92 -7.69 7.09 2.63
CA ALA A 92 -7.39 8.35 1.95
C ALA A 92 -5.88 8.57 1.83
N GLU A 93 -5.12 8.40 2.91
CA GLU A 93 -3.66 8.51 2.86
C GLU A 93 -3.03 7.46 1.94
N ALA A 94 -3.55 6.23 1.91
CA ALA A 94 -3.06 5.18 1.00
C ALA A 94 -3.25 5.57 -0.47
N ILE A 95 -4.44 6.08 -0.84
CA ILE A 95 -4.72 6.59 -2.19
C ILE A 95 -3.79 7.76 -2.54
N VAL A 96 -3.69 8.76 -1.66
CA VAL A 96 -2.83 9.94 -1.92
C VAL A 96 -1.37 9.55 -2.04
N LEU A 97 -0.89 8.62 -1.22
CA LEU A 97 0.48 8.12 -1.30
C LEU A 97 0.73 7.37 -2.61
N ALA A 98 -0.20 6.53 -3.04
CA ALA A 98 -0.12 5.81 -4.31
C ALA A 98 -0.06 6.79 -5.50
N LEU A 99 -0.94 7.79 -5.54
CA LEU A 99 -0.92 8.83 -6.57
C LEU A 99 0.39 9.61 -6.57
N LYS A 100 0.85 10.07 -5.40
CA LYS A 100 2.08 10.85 -5.26
C LYS A 100 3.31 10.09 -5.76
N ARG A 101 3.35 8.79 -5.52
CA ARG A 101 4.48 7.94 -5.88
C ARG A 101 4.35 7.30 -7.26
N ASN A 102 3.23 7.50 -7.96
CA ASN A 102 2.89 6.77 -9.19
C ASN A 102 3.04 5.25 -8.97
N ALA A 103 2.41 4.75 -7.90
CA ALA A 103 2.46 3.34 -7.55
C ALA A 103 1.88 2.47 -8.67
N ASP A 104 2.51 1.33 -8.93
CA ASP A 104 2.05 0.34 -9.91
C ASP A 104 0.82 -0.41 -9.39
N LEU A 105 0.65 -0.49 -8.07
CA LEU A 105 -0.43 -1.22 -7.43
C LEU A 105 -0.82 -0.61 -6.09
N LEU A 106 -2.13 -0.52 -5.84
CA LEU A 106 -2.72 -0.20 -4.54
C LEU A 106 -3.48 -1.42 -4.00
N LEU A 107 -3.06 -1.94 -2.85
CA LEU A 107 -3.70 -3.04 -2.13
C LEU A 107 -4.71 -2.50 -1.11
N VAL A 108 -6.00 -2.72 -1.38
CA VAL A 108 -7.12 -2.30 -0.53
C VAL A 108 -8.26 -3.33 -0.59
N ASP A 109 -8.90 -3.61 0.54
CA ASP A 109 -10.01 -4.55 0.68
C ASP A 109 -11.40 -3.89 0.63
N ASP A 110 -11.48 -2.59 0.91
CA ASP A 110 -12.72 -1.84 0.85
C ASP A 110 -13.19 -1.55 -0.58
N ARG A 111 -14.51 -1.60 -0.79
CA ARG A 111 -15.13 -1.41 -2.11
C ARG A 111 -15.13 0.04 -2.54
N ASP A 112 -15.43 0.96 -1.64
CA ASP A 112 -15.55 2.39 -1.94
C ASP A 112 -14.17 3.00 -2.17
N THR A 113 -13.18 2.60 -1.39
CA THR A 113 -11.75 2.90 -1.60
C THR A 113 -11.27 2.43 -2.96
N ARG A 114 -11.57 1.19 -3.38
CA ARG A 114 -11.23 0.72 -4.75
C ARG A 114 -11.91 1.54 -5.84
N ASN A 115 -13.19 1.88 -5.67
CA ASN A 115 -13.92 2.65 -6.67
C ASN A 115 -13.36 4.07 -6.81
N LEU A 116 -13.01 4.71 -5.68
CA LEU A 116 -12.40 6.03 -5.64
C LEU A 116 -11.02 6.02 -6.29
N ALA A 117 -10.16 5.05 -5.94
CA ALA A 117 -8.84 4.87 -6.54
C ALA A 117 -8.92 4.74 -8.07
N LYS A 118 -9.84 3.90 -8.58
CA LYS A 118 -10.07 3.73 -10.02
C LYS A 118 -10.48 5.01 -10.73
N LYS A 119 -11.36 5.81 -10.12
CA LYS A 119 -11.76 7.12 -10.67
C LYS A 119 -10.58 8.10 -10.76
N LEU A 120 -9.57 7.92 -9.92
CA LEU A 120 -8.35 8.72 -9.87
C LEU A 120 -7.21 8.15 -10.74
N GLY A 121 -7.44 7.05 -11.47
CA GLY A 121 -6.48 6.45 -12.39
C GLY A 121 -5.51 5.46 -11.78
N LEU A 122 -5.82 4.92 -10.59
CA LEU A 122 -5.11 3.80 -9.96
C LEU A 122 -5.77 2.45 -10.25
#